data_AF-A0A2M8WRJ3-F1
#
_entry.id   AF-A0A2M8WRJ3-F1
#
_cell.length_a   1.000
_cell.length_b   1.000
_cell.length_c   1.000
_cell.angle_alpha   90.00
_cell.angle_beta   90.00
_cell.angle_gamma   90.00
#
_symmetry.space_group_name_H-M   'P 1'
#
loop_
_entity.id
_entity.type
_entity.pdbx_description
1 polymer ?
#
loop_
_entity_poly.entity_id
_entity_poly.type
_entity_poly.pdbx_seq_one_letter_code
_entity_poly.pdbx_strand_id
1 'polypeptide(L)'
;MKTLEQIVAQHLDEWKARSLAQQQLEIENNEAVAKLYGLEDEVPSHVPLERVSLTNNSAFRWPNKTPEERDALFTESAIVDLISYAVGCMFGRYSLDEPGLIMADQGATLADYLAKVPNPTFMPDQDNVIPIVDGDWFEDDIVTRFRQFLRNVFSDANFEVNLAFVNKSLGVKDLREYFIKTAGRGASSKFYDDHVQRYKKRPIYWMFSSPKGAFKALVYLHRYTPSTVSIVLNEYLHSFESKLEANLERQERVGAGLAGVTPTEAAAALKEADRLRKMLVELRDYERDTLYPLAQQQVALNLDDGVLVNYLHLGAALQDIGLEAKRREVETWTWPSQPLKVGDAE
;
A
#
# COMPACT_ATOMS: atom_id res chain seq x y z
N MET A 1 -11.23 -21.57 -15.17
CA MET A 1 -10.04 -20.83 -14.71
C MET A 1 -9.63 -21.39 -13.35
N LYS A 2 -8.33 -21.60 -13.09
CA LYS A 2 -7.87 -22.07 -11.77
C LYS A 2 -8.25 -21.06 -10.68
N THR A 3 -8.52 -21.53 -9.47
CA THR A 3 -8.68 -20.63 -8.31
C THR A 3 -7.34 -20.02 -7.93
N LEU A 4 -7.35 -18.91 -7.19
CA LEU A 4 -6.14 -18.27 -6.69
C LEU A 4 -5.35 -19.23 -5.78
N GLU A 5 -6.03 -20.02 -4.95
CA GLU A 5 -5.40 -21.05 -4.12
C GLU A 5 -4.64 -22.09 -4.95
N GLN A 6 -5.24 -22.58 -6.04
CA GLN A 6 -4.58 -23.53 -6.96
C GLN A 6 -3.35 -22.90 -7.64
N ILE A 7 -3.44 -21.62 -8.00
CA ILE A 7 -2.32 -20.89 -8.62
C ILE A 7 -1.18 -20.71 -7.62
N VAL A 8 -1.48 -20.30 -6.38
CA VAL A 8 -0.45 -20.13 -5.33
C VAL A 8 0.19 -21.46 -4.96
N ALA A 9 -0.59 -22.54 -4.84
CA ALA A 9 -0.06 -23.88 -4.58
C ALA A 9 0.87 -24.36 -5.70
N GLN A 10 0.46 -24.19 -6.96
CA GLN A 10 1.34 -24.50 -8.10
C GLN A 10 2.63 -23.66 -8.06
N HIS A 11 2.52 -22.37 -7.75
CA HIS A 11 3.69 -21.48 -7.68
C HIS A 11 4.65 -21.89 -6.56
N LEU A 12 4.13 -22.31 -5.40
CA LEU A 12 4.91 -22.85 -4.31
C LEU A 12 5.71 -24.08 -4.75
N ASP A 13 5.07 -25.04 -5.41
CA ASP A 13 5.74 -26.26 -5.90
C ASP A 13 6.81 -25.95 -6.95
N GLU A 14 6.52 -25.02 -7.88
CA GLU A 14 7.48 -24.56 -8.87
C GLU A 14 8.71 -23.92 -8.22
N TRP A 15 8.54 -23.11 -7.18
CA TRP A 15 9.66 -22.49 -6.47
C TRP A 15 10.44 -23.46 -5.60
N LYS A 16 9.79 -24.47 -5.00
CA LYS A 16 10.48 -25.58 -4.33
C LYS A 16 11.39 -26.32 -5.33
N ALA A 17 10.85 -26.68 -6.49
CA ALA A 17 11.61 -27.35 -7.55
C ALA A 17 12.78 -26.50 -8.06
N ARG A 18 12.56 -25.20 -8.31
CA ARG A 18 13.62 -24.26 -8.72
C ARG A 18 14.70 -24.10 -7.66
N SER A 19 14.32 -24.05 -6.38
CA SER A 19 15.29 -23.91 -5.28
C SER A 19 16.17 -25.15 -5.14
N LEU A 20 15.60 -26.34 -5.28
CA LEU A 20 16.36 -27.61 -5.31
C LEU A 20 17.28 -27.70 -6.54
N ALA A 21 16.78 -27.30 -7.72
CA ALA A 21 17.61 -27.27 -8.93
C ALA A 21 18.80 -26.31 -8.78
N GLN A 22 18.56 -25.11 -8.23
CA GLN A 22 19.63 -24.14 -7.96
C GLN A 22 20.62 -24.65 -6.91
N GLN A 23 20.13 -25.30 -5.85
CA GLN A 23 20.98 -25.94 -4.84
C GLN A 23 21.92 -26.96 -5.48
N GLN A 24 21.39 -27.81 -6.36
CA GLN A 24 22.17 -28.83 -7.06
C GLN A 24 23.27 -28.19 -7.94
N LEU A 25 22.94 -27.13 -8.68
CA LEU A 25 23.93 -26.39 -9.47
C LEU A 25 25.02 -25.74 -8.59
N GLU A 26 24.67 -25.22 -7.41
CA GLU A 26 25.65 -24.66 -6.48
C GLU A 26 26.58 -25.74 -5.89
N ILE A 27 26.04 -26.94 -5.59
CA ILE A 27 26.83 -28.09 -5.13
C ILE A 27 27.78 -28.56 -6.24
N GLU A 28 27.28 -28.74 -7.47
CA GLU A 28 28.10 -29.16 -8.62
C GLU A 28 29.24 -28.17 -8.91
N ASN A 29 28.97 -26.87 -8.78
CA ASN A 29 30.02 -25.84 -8.89
C ASN A 29 31.08 -25.99 -7.81
N ASN A 30 30.67 -26.19 -6.55
CA ASN A 30 31.62 -26.39 -5.44
C ASN A 30 32.46 -27.66 -5.63
N GLU A 31 31.85 -28.77 -6.06
CA GLU A 31 32.54 -30.03 -6.33
C GLU A 31 33.55 -29.88 -7.47
N ALA A 32 33.15 -29.21 -8.56
CA ALA A 32 34.04 -28.96 -9.69
C ALA A 32 35.25 -28.10 -9.29
N VAL A 33 35.03 -27.08 -8.45
CA VAL A 33 36.10 -26.22 -7.93
C VAL A 33 37.00 -27.00 -6.95
N ALA A 34 36.44 -27.73 -6.00
CA ALA A 34 37.22 -28.52 -5.04
C ALA A 34 38.13 -29.52 -5.75
N LYS A 35 37.61 -30.22 -6.76
CA LYS A 35 38.36 -31.15 -7.59
C LYS A 35 39.50 -30.49 -8.38
N LEU A 36 39.29 -29.28 -8.89
CA LEU A 36 40.32 -28.55 -9.64
C LEU A 36 41.53 -28.21 -8.75
N TYR A 37 41.30 -27.94 -7.47
CA TYR A 37 42.33 -27.54 -6.51
C TYR A 37 42.84 -28.68 -5.62
N GLY A 38 42.26 -29.88 -5.70
CA GLY A 38 42.62 -31.02 -4.84
C GLY A 38 42.18 -30.85 -3.39
N LEU A 39 41.04 -30.20 -3.17
CA LEU A 39 40.51 -29.81 -1.86
C LEU A 39 39.24 -30.58 -1.47
N GLU A 40 38.94 -31.70 -2.13
CA GLU A 40 37.70 -32.46 -1.93
C GLU A 40 37.47 -32.91 -0.47
N ASP A 41 38.56 -33.20 0.25
CA ASP A 41 38.52 -33.60 1.66
C ASP A 41 38.65 -32.42 2.65
N GLU A 42 38.95 -31.22 2.15
CA GLU A 42 39.18 -30.02 2.99
C GLU A 42 37.95 -29.13 3.12
N VAL A 43 37.11 -29.07 2.08
CA VAL A 43 35.95 -28.14 2.03
C VAL A 43 34.67 -28.89 1.67
N PRO A 44 33.60 -28.78 2.47
CA PRO A 44 32.32 -29.40 2.14
C PRO A 44 31.68 -28.70 0.94
N SER A 45 31.35 -29.47 -0.10
CA SER A 45 30.66 -28.94 -1.30
C SER A 45 29.16 -28.76 -1.11
N HIS A 46 28.58 -29.36 -0.07
CA HIS A 46 27.15 -29.29 0.21
C HIS A 46 26.69 -27.87 0.56
N VAL A 47 25.61 -27.43 -0.07
CA VAL A 47 24.96 -26.15 0.19
C VAL A 47 23.58 -26.38 0.80
N PRO A 48 23.30 -25.97 2.04
CA PRO A 48 21.96 -25.99 2.61
C PRO A 48 20.99 -25.10 1.83
N LEU A 49 19.70 -25.49 1.73
CA LEU A 49 18.68 -24.68 1.05
C LEU A 49 18.52 -23.30 1.67
N GLU A 50 18.78 -23.16 2.97
CA GLU A 50 18.77 -21.89 3.70
C GLU A 50 19.84 -20.89 3.21
N ARG A 51 20.81 -21.34 2.40
CA ARG A 51 21.86 -20.50 1.80
C ARG A 51 21.62 -20.16 0.33
N VAL A 52 20.66 -20.82 -0.33
CA VAL A 52 20.35 -20.60 -1.74
C VAL A 52 19.52 -19.31 -1.89
N SER A 53 20.16 -18.21 -2.27
CA SER A 53 19.61 -16.85 -2.19
C SER A 53 18.64 -16.47 -3.30
N LEU A 54 17.69 -17.34 -3.64
CA LEU A 54 16.59 -17.02 -4.54
C LEU A 54 15.47 -16.28 -3.79
N THR A 55 14.92 -15.23 -4.40
CA THR A 55 13.90 -14.36 -3.77
C THR A 55 12.69 -15.11 -3.22
N ASN A 56 12.30 -16.23 -3.85
CA ASN A 56 11.14 -17.04 -3.46
C ASN A 56 11.51 -18.43 -2.93
N ASN A 57 12.79 -18.67 -2.62
CA ASN A 57 13.16 -19.83 -1.83
C ASN A 57 12.72 -19.60 -0.37
N SER A 58 11.68 -20.32 0.05
CA SER A 58 11.11 -20.23 1.40
C SER A 58 12.13 -20.57 2.50
N ALA A 59 13.07 -21.48 2.25
CA ALA A 59 14.10 -21.84 3.22
C ALA A 59 15.09 -20.69 3.45
N PHE A 60 15.48 -19.97 2.39
CA PHE A 60 16.35 -18.81 2.49
C PHE A 60 15.65 -17.62 3.15
N ARG A 61 14.37 -17.39 2.84
CA ARG A 61 13.58 -16.29 3.43
C ARG A 61 13.31 -16.50 4.93
N TRP A 62 13.06 -17.74 5.32
CA TRP A 62 12.68 -18.11 6.69
C TRP A 62 13.51 -19.32 7.18
N PRO A 63 14.82 -19.13 7.43
CA PRO A 63 15.72 -20.23 7.75
C PRO A 63 15.38 -20.92 9.07
N ASN A 64 14.79 -20.19 10.02
CA ASN A 64 14.45 -20.69 11.35
C ASN A 64 13.03 -21.31 11.45
N LYS A 65 12.40 -21.64 10.33
CA LYS A 65 11.02 -22.14 10.25
C LYS A 65 10.96 -23.56 9.71
N THR A 66 9.95 -24.34 10.12
CA THR A 66 9.72 -25.68 9.57
C THR A 66 9.22 -25.59 8.12
N PRO A 67 9.28 -26.67 7.32
CA PRO A 67 8.71 -26.70 5.98
C PRO A 67 7.24 -26.27 5.92
N GLU A 68 6.42 -26.68 6.88
CA GLU A 68 5.00 -26.35 6.95
C GLU A 68 4.77 -24.87 7.28
N GLU A 69 5.53 -24.32 8.23
CA GLU A 69 5.50 -22.89 8.55
C GLU A 69 5.95 -22.05 7.33
N ARG A 70 6.98 -22.51 6.61
CA ARG A 70 7.50 -21.87 5.40
C ARG A 70 6.45 -21.82 4.28
N ASP A 71 5.67 -22.88 4.10
CA ASP A 71 4.61 -22.94 3.09
C ASP A 71 3.47 -21.96 3.40
N ALA A 72 3.10 -21.82 4.68
CA ALA A 72 2.12 -20.84 5.13
C ALA A 72 2.62 -19.39 4.91
N LEU A 73 3.88 -19.11 5.28
CA LEU A 73 4.50 -17.80 5.07
C LEU A 73 4.69 -17.46 3.59
N PHE A 74 5.00 -18.46 2.76
CA PHE A 74 5.05 -18.29 1.30
C PHE A 74 3.68 -17.88 0.77
N THR A 75 2.62 -18.56 1.21
CA THR A 75 1.24 -18.26 0.81
C THR A 75 0.85 -16.83 1.21
N GLU A 76 1.11 -16.42 2.45
CA GLU A 76 0.88 -15.04 2.90
C GLU A 76 1.66 -14.05 2.02
N SER A 77 2.96 -14.27 1.82
CA SER A 77 3.80 -13.39 0.99
C SER A 77 3.30 -13.28 -0.43
N ALA A 78 2.85 -14.38 -1.05
CA ALA A 78 2.35 -14.37 -2.42
C ALA A 78 1.09 -13.50 -2.54
N ILE A 79 0.22 -13.50 -1.52
CA ILE A 79 -0.96 -12.64 -1.45
C ILE A 79 -0.57 -11.18 -1.22
N VAL A 80 0.39 -10.90 -0.33
CA VAL A 80 0.92 -9.53 -0.12
C VAL A 80 1.56 -8.98 -1.41
N ASP A 81 2.31 -9.81 -2.14
CA ASP A 81 2.89 -9.46 -3.44
C ASP A 81 1.82 -9.21 -4.50
N LEU A 82 0.77 -10.05 -4.56
CA LEU A 82 -0.37 -9.86 -5.44
C LEU A 82 -1.10 -8.54 -5.16
N ILE A 83 -1.32 -8.19 -3.89
CA ILE A 83 -1.95 -6.92 -3.53
C ILE A 83 -1.06 -5.74 -3.90
N SER A 84 0.25 -5.83 -3.64
CA SER A 84 1.19 -4.79 -4.07
C SER A 84 1.20 -4.60 -5.59
N TYR A 85 1.07 -5.68 -6.36
CA TYR A 85 0.94 -5.64 -7.80
C TYR A 85 -0.39 -5.03 -8.23
N ALA A 86 -1.50 -5.43 -7.61
CA ALA A 86 -2.83 -4.90 -7.87
C ALA A 86 -2.90 -3.38 -7.63
N VAL A 87 -2.36 -2.89 -6.51
CA VAL A 87 -2.25 -1.45 -6.24
C VAL A 87 -1.37 -0.76 -7.29
N GLY A 88 -0.31 -1.42 -7.76
CA GLY A 88 0.46 -0.94 -8.91
C GLY A 88 -0.36 -0.82 -10.19
N CYS A 89 -1.27 -1.75 -10.47
CA CYS A 89 -2.23 -1.64 -11.57
C CYS A 89 -3.26 -0.53 -11.33
N MET A 90 -3.73 -0.35 -10.08
CA MET A 90 -4.64 0.75 -9.73
C MET A 90 -4.00 2.11 -9.99
N PHE A 91 -2.70 2.28 -9.77
CA PHE A 91 -2.01 3.50 -10.13
C PHE A 91 -1.49 3.53 -11.58
N GLY A 92 -1.65 2.44 -12.33
CA GLY A 92 -1.18 2.26 -13.71
C GLY A 92 0.34 2.16 -13.84
N ARG A 93 1.05 1.88 -12.74
CA ARG A 93 2.46 1.50 -12.77
C ARG A 93 2.68 0.20 -13.57
N TYR A 94 1.71 -0.70 -13.48
CA TYR A 94 1.64 -1.97 -14.22
C TYR A 94 0.35 -2.06 -15.02
N SER A 95 0.32 -2.99 -15.98
CA SER A 95 -0.87 -3.38 -16.73
C SER A 95 -1.06 -4.89 -16.65
N LEU A 96 -2.32 -5.34 -16.72
CA LEU A 96 -2.64 -6.75 -16.93
C LEU A 96 -2.40 -7.18 -18.39
N ASP A 97 -2.40 -6.21 -19.30
CA ASP A 97 -2.43 -6.44 -20.75
C ASP A 97 -1.04 -6.24 -21.39
N GLU A 98 -0.15 -5.51 -20.74
CA GLU A 98 1.20 -5.22 -21.24
C GLU A 98 2.27 -5.50 -20.16
N PRO A 99 3.36 -6.20 -20.51
CA PRO A 99 4.42 -6.52 -19.57
C PRO A 99 5.29 -5.30 -19.23
N GLY A 100 5.87 -5.32 -18.03
CA GLY A 100 6.83 -4.30 -17.60
C GLY A 100 6.19 -3.08 -16.94
N LEU A 101 6.98 -2.00 -16.81
CA LEU A 101 6.53 -0.74 -16.21
C LEU A 101 5.84 0.14 -17.25
N ILE A 102 4.64 0.62 -16.93
CA ILE A 102 3.85 1.47 -17.84
C ILE A 102 4.00 2.95 -17.47
N MET A 103 3.58 3.32 -16.25
CA MET A 103 3.79 4.66 -15.66
C MET A 103 4.80 4.59 -14.50
N ALA A 104 6.05 4.94 -14.79
CA ALA A 104 7.12 4.98 -13.78
C ALA A 104 8.02 6.21 -13.92
N ASP A 105 7.61 7.19 -14.73
CA ASP A 105 8.33 8.44 -14.94
C ASP A 105 7.63 9.58 -14.22
N GLN A 106 8.37 10.64 -13.90
CA GLN A 106 7.82 11.81 -13.19
C GLN A 106 6.72 12.50 -14.00
N GLY A 107 5.56 12.69 -13.36
CA GLY A 107 4.42 13.36 -13.96
C GLY A 107 3.66 12.51 -14.98
N ALA A 108 3.90 11.19 -15.03
CA ALA A 108 3.18 10.30 -15.94
C ALA A 108 1.66 10.43 -15.75
N THR A 109 0.95 10.49 -16.87
CA THR A 109 -0.50 10.74 -16.91
C THR A 109 -1.26 9.51 -17.40
N LEU A 110 -2.56 9.49 -17.13
CA LEU A 110 -3.43 8.45 -17.68
C LEU A 110 -3.39 8.40 -19.22
N ALA A 111 -3.18 9.54 -19.88
CA ALA A 111 -3.02 9.58 -21.34
C ALA A 111 -1.76 8.81 -21.79
N ASP A 112 -0.66 8.92 -21.06
CA ASP A 112 0.58 8.17 -21.33
C ASP A 112 0.37 6.66 -21.14
N TYR A 113 -0.45 6.27 -20.15
CA TYR A 113 -0.85 4.89 -19.96
C TYR A 113 -1.69 4.38 -21.13
N LEU A 114 -2.73 5.10 -21.53
CA LEU A 114 -3.63 4.71 -22.63
C LEU A 114 -2.94 4.70 -24.00
N ALA A 115 -1.88 5.49 -24.18
CA ALA A 115 -1.04 5.41 -25.38
C ALA A 115 -0.32 4.05 -25.50
N LYS A 116 0.01 3.42 -24.37
CA LYS A 116 0.65 2.10 -24.31
C LYS A 116 -0.38 0.96 -24.21
N VAL A 117 -1.49 1.18 -23.52
CA VAL A 117 -2.56 0.21 -23.27
C VAL A 117 -3.92 0.82 -23.66
N PRO A 118 -4.29 0.80 -24.96
CA PRO A 118 -5.49 1.52 -25.41
C PRO A 118 -6.82 0.96 -24.88
N ASN A 119 -6.88 -0.35 -24.61
CA ASN A 119 -8.08 -1.04 -24.12
C ASN A 119 -7.74 -1.86 -22.87
N PRO A 120 -7.52 -1.22 -21.70
CA PRO A 120 -7.05 -1.93 -20.53
C PRO A 120 -8.14 -2.81 -19.91
N THR A 121 -7.79 -4.04 -19.56
CA THR A 121 -8.64 -4.95 -18.79
C THR A 121 -8.93 -4.40 -17.40
N PHE A 122 -8.02 -3.60 -16.83
CA PHE A 122 -8.20 -2.95 -15.54
C PHE A 122 -7.72 -1.50 -15.62
N MET A 123 -8.67 -0.57 -15.53
CA MET A 123 -8.40 0.86 -15.70
C MET A 123 -7.68 1.43 -14.47
N PRO A 124 -6.53 2.12 -14.65
CA PRO A 124 -5.92 2.88 -13.58
C PRO A 124 -6.82 3.99 -13.07
N ASP A 125 -6.53 4.42 -11.85
CA ASP A 125 -7.12 5.58 -11.25
C ASP A 125 -6.77 6.85 -12.04
N GLN A 126 -7.76 7.71 -12.27
CA GLN A 126 -7.63 8.83 -13.18
C GLN A 126 -6.77 9.96 -12.59
N ASP A 127 -7.00 10.31 -11.33
CA ASP A 127 -6.42 11.51 -10.72
C ASP A 127 -5.27 11.22 -9.75
N ASN A 128 -4.89 9.94 -9.64
CA ASN A 128 -3.78 9.46 -8.82
C ASN A 128 -4.09 9.46 -7.31
N VAL A 129 -5.37 9.44 -6.92
CA VAL A 129 -5.78 9.44 -5.51
C VAL A 129 -6.73 8.28 -5.25
N ILE A 130 -6.32 7.36 -4.36
CA ILE A 130 -7.17 6.23 -3.96
C ILE A 130 -7.53 6.38 -2.48
N PRO A 131 -8.81 6.60 -2.13
CA PRO A 131 -9.22 6.78 -0.74
C PRO A 131 -9.15 5.47 0.06
N ILE A 132 -8.74 5.58 1.33
CA ILE A 132 -8.61 4.46 2.28
C ILE A 132 -9.24 4.84 3.62
N VAL A 133 -10.55 5.08 3.61
CA VAL A 133 -11.31 5.50 4.80
C VAL A 133 -12.14 4.35 5.37
N ASP A 134 -12.41 4.43 6.68
CA ASP A 134 -13.28 3.47 7.38
C ASP A 134 -14.75 3.73 7.03
N GLY A 135 -15.39 2.74 6.39
CA GLY A 135 -16.75 2.81 5.86
C GLY A 135 -16.82 3.01 4.35
N ASP A 136 -18.02 2.84 3.80
CA ASP A 136 -18.29 2.92 2.36
C ASP A 136 -18.59 4.37 1.92
N TRP A 137 -17.58 5.23 1.99
CA TRP A 137 -17.73 6.67 1.68
C TRP A 137 -17.40 7.04 0.24
N PHE A 138 -16.65 6.20 -0.46
CA PHE A 138 -16.21 6.39 -1.84
C PHE A 138 -16.46 5.11 -2.64
N GLU A 139 -16.96 5.26 -3.87
CA GLU A 139 -17.28 4.12 -4.75
C GLU A 139 -16.02 3.43 -5.29
N ASP A 140 -14.92 4.16 -5.33
CA ASP A 140 -13.62 3.78 -5.88
C ASP A 140 -12.56 3.59 -4.80
N ASP A 141 -12.96 3.28 -3.57
CA ASP A 141 -12.03 2.99 -2.47
C ASP A 141 -11.12 1.78 -2.77
N ILE A 142 -9.99 1.70 -2.07
CA ILE A 142 -8.98 0.66 -2.32
C ILE A 142 -9.54 -0.76 -2.25
N VAL A 143 -10.52 -0.99 -1.37
CA VAL A 143 -11.15 -2.31 -1.18
C VAL A 143 -11.99 -2.65 -2.41
N THR A 144 -12.81 -1.70 -2.87
CA THR A 144 -13.66 -1.87 -4.04
C THR A 144 -12.83 -2.09 -5.29
N ARG A 145 -11.75 -1.31 -5.48
CA ARG A 145 -10.81 -1.50 -6.59
C ARG A 145 -10.11 -2.87 -6.52
N PHE A 146 -9.70 -3.33 -5.34
CA PHE A 146 -9.08 -4.65 -5.21
C PHE A 146 -10.08 -5.79 -5.51
N ARG A 147 -11.34 -5.65 -5.10
CA ARG A 147 -12.40 -6.61 -5.46
C ARG A 147 -12.64 -6.64 -6.97
N GLN A 148 -12.64 -5.49 -7.64
CA GLN A 148 -12.72 -5.40 -9.10
C GLN A 148 -11.51 -6.07 -9.76
N PHE A 149 -10.30 -5.82 -9.26
CA PHE A 149 -9.07 -6.45 -9.75
C PHE A 149 -9.17 -7.98 -9.68
N LEU A 150 -9.62 -8.54 -8.55
CA LEU A 150 -9.78 -10.00 -8.41
C LEU A 150 -10.75 -10.59 -9.44
N ARG A 151 -11.86 -9.89 -9.75
CA ARG A 151 -12.82 -10.33 -10.76
C ARG A 151 -12.22 -10.32 -12.17
N ASN A 152 -11.46 -9.27 -12.49
CA ASN A 152 -10.86 -9.13 -13.80
C ASN A 152 -9.75 -10.16 -14.03
N VAL A 153 -8.94 -10.43 -13.00
CA VAL A 153 -7.77 -11.32 -13.10
C VAL A 153 -8.14 -12.79 -12.94
N PHE A 154 -9.09 -13.14 -12.06
CA PHE A 154 -9.36 -14.54 -11.70
C PHE A 154 -10.78 -15.02 -12.04
N SER A 155 -11.50 -14.22 -12.83
CA SER A 155 -12.91 -14.37 -13.19
C SER A 155 -13.89 -14.12 -12.04
N ASP A 156 -15.06 -13.60 -12.38
CA ASP A 156 -16.15 -13.36 -11.43
C ASP A 156 -16.68 -14.67 -10.82
N ALA A 157 -16.66 -15.78 -11.57
CA ALA A 157 -17.14 -17.08 -11.10
C ALA A 157 -16.35 -17.63 -9.89
N ASN A 158 -15.07 -17.26 -9.76
CA ASN A 158 -14.22 -17.69 -8.65
C ASN A 158 -14.10 -16.62 -7.55
N PHE A 159 -14.78 -15.48 -7.68
CA PHE A 159 -14.52 -14.30 -6.86
C PHE A 159 -14.65 -14.56 -5.35
N GLU A 160 -15.76 -15.15 -4.90
CA GLU A 160 -16.00 -15.39 -3.46
C GLU A 160 -14.98 -16.36 -2.86
N VAL A 161 -14.62 -17.41 -3.60
CA VAL A 161 -13.61 -18.38 -3.15
C VAL A 161 -12.22 -17.73 -3.07
N ASN A 162 -11.86 -16.92 -4.07
CA ASN A 162 -10.58 -16.21 -4.08
C ASN A 162 -10.51 -15.16 -2.98
N LEU A 163 -11.60 -14.41 -2.75
CA LEU A 163 -11.67 -13.42 -1.67
C LEU A 163 -11.53 -14.08 -0.29
N ALA A 164 -12.24 -15.19 -0.06
CA ALA A 164 -12.11 -15.96 1.17
C ALA A 164 -10.67 -16.46 1.38
N PHE A 165 -10.02 -16.94 0.31
CA PHE A 165 -8.62 -17.36 0.34
C PHE A 165 -7.66 -16.22 0.66
N VAL A 166 -7.86 -15.03 0.08
CA VAL A 166 -7.06 -13.82 0.40
C VAL A 166 -7.19 -13.46 1.87
N ASN A 167 -8.41 -13.36 2.39
CA ASN A 167 -8.66 -12.99 3.80
C ASN A 167 -7.99 -14.00 4.75
N LYS A 168 -8.18 -15.30 4.49
CA LYS A 168 -7.55 -16.38 5.25
C LYS A 168 -6.03 -16.30 5.22
N SER A 169 -5.43 -16.06 4.06
CA SER A 169 -3.97 -16.00 3.89
C SER A 169 -3.34 -14.81 4.60
N LEU A 170 -4.06 -13.69 4.71
CA LEU A 170 -3.64 -12.50 5.45
C LEU A 170 -3.95 -12.56 6.94
N GLY A 171 -4.72 -13.55 7.39
CA GLY A 171 -5.16 -13.67 8.78
C GLY A 171 -6.15 -12.59 9.21
N VAL A 172 -6.93 -12.03 8.27
CA VAL A 172 -7.90 -10.95 8.51
C VAL A 172 -9.33 -11.45 8.30
N LYS A 173 -10.29 -10.83 8.99
CA LYS A 173 -11.72 -11.12 8.80
C LYS A 173 -12.19 -10.70 7.42
N ASP A 174 -11.75 -9.53 6.98
CA ASP A 174 -12.07 -8.95 5.69
C ASP A 174 -10.95 -8.01 5.21
N LEU A 175 -11.01 -7.62 3.93
CA LEU A 175 -10.01 -6.74 3.32
C LEU A 175 -9.90 -5.37 4.01
N ARG A 176 -10.98 -4.87 4.64
CA ARG A 176 -10.92 -3.57 5.32
C ARG A 176 -9.94 -3.64 6.47
N GLU A 177 -9.89 -4.73 7.23
CA GLU A 177 -8.91 -4.92 8.31
C GLU A 177 -7.45 -4.91 7.81
N TYR A 178 -7.19 -5.36 6.58
CA TYR A 178 -5.85 -5.32 6.00
C TYR A 178 -5.44 -3.91 5.52
N PHE A 179 -6.34 -3.20 4.84
CA PHE A 179 -6.07 -1.88 4.26
C PHE A 179 -6.24 -0.73 5.27
N ILE A 180 -7.14 -0.89 6.24
CA ILE A 180 -7.54 0.12 7.22
C ILE A 180 -7.30 -0.44 8.61
N LYS A 181 -6.58 0.31 9.43
CA LYS A 181 -6.39 -0.05 10.83
C LYS A 181 -7.55 0.45 11.67
N THR A 182 -8.17 -0.44 12.43
CA THR A 182 -9.34 -0.15 13.28
C THR A 182 -9.00 0.32 14.70
N ALA A 183 -7.72 0.31 15.12
CA ALA A 183 -7.32 0.71 16.47
C ALA A 183 -5.88 1.26 16.59
N GLY A 184 -5.71 2.29 17.44
CA GLY A 184 -4.42 2.91 17.81
C GLY A 184 -4.14 4.23 17.08
N ARG A 185 -3.95 5.32 17.83
CA ARG A 185 -3.62 6.65 17.24
C ARG A 185 -2.30 6.60 16.48
N GLY A 186 -2.28 7.15 15.28
CA GLY A 186 -1.05 7.35 14.49
C GLY A 186 -0.46 6.09 13.85
N ALA A 187 -1.08 4.91 14.02
CA ALA A 187 -0.55 3.68 13.47
C ALA A 187 -1.08 3.40 12.04
N SER A 188 -0.17 2.98 11.15
CA SER A 188 -0.46 2.53 9.79
C SER A 188 -1.14 1.15 9.76
N SER A 189 -1.84 0.85 8.66
CA SER A 189 -2.44 -0.47 8.41
C SER A 189 -1.39 -1.50 8.01
N LYS A 190 -1.71 -2.80 8.12
CA LYS A 190 -0.81 -3.89 7.73
C LYS A 190 -0.35 -3.72 6.28
N PHE A 191 -1.25 -3.35 5.38
CA PHE A 191 -0.92 -3.01 4.00
C PHE A 191 0.19 -1.94 3.90
N TYR A 192 0.04 -0.82 4.60
CA TYR A 192 1.01 0.28 4.49
C TYR A 192 2.32 -0.06 5.19
N ASP A 193 2.28 -0.81 6.30
CA ASP A 193 3.47 -1.34 6.97
C ASP A 193 4.27 -2.25 6.03
N ASP A 194 3.61 -3.21 5.38
CA ASP A 194 4.20 -4.13 4.40
C ASP A 194 4.81 -3.35 3.22
N HIS A 195 4.14 -2.29 2.75
CA HIS A 195 4.63 -1.41 1.69
C HIS A 195 5.85 -0.58 2.12
N VAL A 196 5.83 0.04 3.29
CA VAL A 196 6.98 0.81 3.82
C VAL A 196 8.19 -0.10 4.03
N GLN A 197 7.98 -1.32 4.51
CA GLN A 197 9.02 -2.33 4.67
C GLN A 197 9.61 -2.77 3.32
N ARG A 198 8.76 -3.07 2.33
CA ARG A 198 9.18 -3.47 0.97
C ARG A 198 10.17 -2.48 0.35
N TYR A 199 9.92 -1.19 0.55
CA TYR A 199 10.76 -0.11 0.03
C TYR A 199 11.79 0.42 1.04
N LYS A 200 12.09 -0.31 2.11
CA LYS A 200 13.13 0.06 3.10
C LYS A 200 12.97 1.50 3.63
N LYS A 201 11.75 1.88 4.03
CA LYS A 201 11.38 3.24 4.45
C LYS A 201 11.55 4.33 3.37
N ARG A 202 11.41 3.97 2.10
CA ARG A 202 11.36 4.89 0.95
C ARG A 202 10.18 4.51 0.03
N PRO A 203 8.94 4.48 0.55
CA PRO A 203 7.77 4.01 -0.21
C PRO A 203 7.51 4.87 -1.46
N ILE A 204 6.88 4.27 -2.47
CA ILE A 204 6.47 4.97 -3.70
C ILE A 204 4.97 5.30 -3.75
N TYR A 205 4.14 4.58 -3.00
CA TYR A 205 2.77 4.97 -2.68
C TYR A 205 2.78 5.69 -1.34
N TRP A 206 2.35 6.94 -1.32
CA TRP A 206 2.38 7.80 -0.15
C TRP A 206 0.98 7.95 0.39
N MET A 207 0.84 7.74 1.70
CA MET A 207 -0.42 7.88 2.40
C MET A 207 -0.55 9.32 2.90
N PHE A 208 -1.41 10.11 2.28
CA PHE A 208 -1.95 11.30 2.92
C PHE A 208 -2.80 10.85 4.10
N SER A 209 -2.56 11.38 5.30
CA SER A 209 -3.25 10.93 6.51
C SER A 209 -3.47 12.07 7.47
N SER A 210 -4.72 12.26 7.92
CA SER A 210 -5.00 13.15 9.03
C SER A 210 -4.32 12.64 10.31
N PRO A 211 -4.04 13.50 11.32
CA PRO A 211 -3.20 13.15 12.46
C PRO A 211 -3.68 11.96 13.30
N LYS A 212 -5.01 11.74 13.41
CA LYS A 212 -5.59 10.59 14.10
C LYS A 212 -6.11 9.54 13.12
N GLY A 213 -5.92 9.74 11.81
CA GLY A 213 -6.22 8.79 10.75
C GLY A 213 -7.68 8.71 10.35
N ALA A 214 -8.50 9.73 10.64
CA ALA A 214 -9.88 9.81 10.18
C ALA A 214 -10.01 9.86 8.65
N PHE A 215 -9.08 10.55 7.98
CA PHE A 215 -8.97 10.60 6.53
C PHE A 215 -7.64 10.01 6.09
N LYS A 216 -7.69 9.16 5.06
CA LYS A 216 -6.50 8.61 4.41
C LYS A 216 -6.73 8.47 2.90
N ALA A 217 -5.70 8.78 2.13
CA ALA A 217 -5.69 8.57 0.68
C ALA A 217 -4.27 8.21 0.21
N LEU A 218 -4.16 7.23 -0.68
CA LEU A 218 -2.89 6.91 -1.33
C LEU A 218 -2.70 7.73 -2.59
N VAL A 219 -1.45 8.15 -2.78
CA VAL A 219 -0.97 8.82 -3.99
C VAL A 219 0.28 8.12 -4.47
N TYR A 220 0.42 7.91 -5.78
CA TYR A 220 1.65 7.35 -6.35
C TYR A 220 2.63 8.47 -6.73
N LEU A 221 3.83 8.42 -6.14
CA LEU A 221 4.90 9.41 -6.27
C LEU A 221 5.23 9.74 -7.73
N HIS A 222 5.35 8.76 -8.61
CA HIS A 222 5.77 9.02 -10.01
C HIS A 222 4.69 9.77 -10.79
N ARG A 223 3.43 9.70 -10.38
CA ARG A 223 2.32 10.45 -10.95
C ARG A 223 2.01 11.75 -10.20
N TYR A 224 2.82 12.10 -9.20
CA TYR A 224 2.66 13.33 -8.44
C TYR A 224 2.85 14.54 -9.36
N THR A 225 1.97 15.53 -9.22
CA THR A 225 2.06 16.83 -9.87
C THR A 225 1.86 17.94 -8.83
N PRO A 226 2.26 19.19 -9.12
CA PRO A 226 2.03 20.32 -8.21
C PRO A 226 0.56 20.52 -7.78
N SER A 227 -0.41 19.99 -8.55
CA SER A 227 -1.84 20.04 -8.22
C SER A 227 -2.32 18.87 -7.35
N THR A 228 -1.50 17.85 -7.09
CA THR A 228 -1.92 16.64 -6.35
C THR A 228 -2.48 16.97 -4.97
N VAL A 229 -1.84 17.86 -4.21
CA VAL A 229 -2.35 18.26 -2.88
C VAL A 229 -3.71 18.96 -3.00
N SER A 230 -3.90 19.79 -4.03
CA SER A 230 -5.18 20.45 -4.30
C SER A 230 -6.28 19.46 -4.68
N ILE A 231 -5.95 18.39 -5.42
CA ILE A 231 -6.90 17.32 -5.76
C ILE A 231 -7.32 16.57 -4.49
N VAL A 232 -6.36 16.14 -3.66
CA VAL A 232 -6.62 15.47 -2.37
C VAL A 232 -7.51 16.35 -1.47
N LEU A 233 -7.25 17.65 -1.42
CA LEU A 233 -8.04 18.60 -0.63
C LEU A 233 -9.48 18.75 -1.20
N ASN A 234 -9.60 19.15 -2.45
CA ASN A 234 -10.88 19.59 -3.01
C ASN A 234 -11.81 18.42 -3.37
N GLU A 235 -11.28 17.38 -4.00
CA GLU A 235 -12.09 16.28 -4.55
C GLU A 235 -12.36 15.19 -3.50
N TYR A 236 -11.45 15.03 -2.53
CA TYR A 236 -11.52 13.94 -1.53
C TYR A 236 -11.83 14.44 -0.12
N LEU A 237 -11.02 15.34 0.45
CA LEU A 237 -11.22 15.78 1.84
C LEU A 237 -12.57 16.51 2.00
N HIS A 238 -12.84 17.54 1.20
CA HIS A 238 -14.11 18.28 1.28
C HIS A 238 -15.34 17.43 0.93
N SER A 239 -15.21 16.53 -0.04
CA SER A 239 -16.24 15.55 -0.37
C SER A 239 -16.53 14.64 0.83
N PHE A 240 -15.48 14.20 1.53
CA PHE A 240 -15.61 13.39 2.73
C PHE A 240 -16.26 14.16 3.88
N GLU A 241 -15.81 15.39 4.15
CA GLU A 241 -16.40 16.26 5.18
C GLU A 241 -17.89 16.49 4.94
N SER A 242 -18.28 16.83 3.70
CA SER A 242 -19.68 17.03 3.33
C SER A 242 -20.53 15.78 3.59
N LYS A 243 -20.01 14.59 3.28
CA LYS A 243 -20.68 13.31 3.55
C LYS A 243 -20.78 13.02 5.06
N LEU A 244 -19.73 13.34 5.83
CA LEU A 244 -19.74 13.20 7.29
C LEU A 244 -20.72 14.16 7.96
N GLU A 245 -20.82 15.40 7.50
CA GLU A 245 -21.78 16.40 7.99
C GLU A 245 -23.22 15.96 7.74
N ALA A 246 -23.54 15.51 6.52
CA ALA A 246 -24.86 14.97 6.21
C ALA A 246 -25.22 13.74 7.07
N ASN A 247 -24.24 12.85 7.33
CA ASN A 247 -24.46 11.72 8.23
C ASN A 247 -24.63 12.18 9.69
N LEU A 248 -23.86 13.17 10.14
CA LEU A 248 -23.98 13.73 11.48
C LEU A 248 -25.38 14.29 11.72
N GLU A 249 -25.90 15.12 10.81
CA GLU A 249 -27.28 15.65 10.91
C GLU A 249 -28.32 14.52 11.00
N ARG A 250 -28.13 13.46 10.21
CA ARG A 250 -28.99 12.28 10.26
C ARG A 250 -28.94 11.59 11.63
N GLN A 251 -27.74 11.36 12.18
CA GLN A 251 -27.58 10.73 13.50
C GLN A 251 -28.16 11.59 14.62
N GLU A 252 -28.02 12.92 14.54
CA GLU A 252 -28.59 13.85 15.52
C GLU A 252 -30.13 13.81 15.50
N ARG A 253 -30.75 13.75 14.32
CA ARG A 253 -32.21 13.59 14.20
C ARG A 253 -32.71 12.27 14.80
N VAL A 254 -32.01 11.17 14.54
CA VAL A 254 -32.33 9.85 15.13
C VAL A 254 -32.14 9.88 16.66
N GLY A 255 -31.04 10.49 17.13
CA GLY A 255 -30.74 10.64 18.56
C GLY A 255 -31.74 11.50 19.31
N ALA A 256 -32.36 12.48 18.65
CA ALA A 256 -33.42 13.32 19.21
C ALA A 256 -34.77 12.59 19.38
N GLY A 257 -34.87 11.31 19.00
CA GLY A 257 -36.09 10.50 19.13
C GLY A 257 -37.17 10.87 18.09
N LEU A 258 -36.81 11.64 17.06
CA LEU A 258 -37.68 11.92 15.94
C LEU A 258 -37.79 10.63 15.10
N ALA A 259 -39.01 10.20 14.77
CA ALA A 259 -39.36 9.00 13.98
C ALA A 259 -39.53 7.65 14.73
N GLY A 260 -40.02 7.64 15.98
CA GLY A 260 -40.48 6.39 16.63
C GLY A 260 -39.37 5.39 16.96
N VAL A 261 -38.15 5.92 17.14
CA VAL A 261 -36.90 5.19 17.37
C VAL A 261 -36.84 4.69 18.83
N THR A 262 -36.28 3.50 19.06
CA THR A 262 -36.12 2.96 20.41
C THR A 262 -35.05 3.73 21.21
N PRO A 263 -35.10 3.73 22.57
CA PRO A 263 -34.06 4.36 23.38
C PRO A 263 -32.64 3.86 23.09
N THR A 264 -32.50 2.57 22.76
CA THR A 264 -31.20 1.95 22.43
C THR A 264 -30.64 2.49 21.11
N GLU A 265 -31.47 2.61 20.08
CA GLU A 265 -31.08 3.17 18.79
C GLU A 265 -30.75 4.65 18.89
N ALA A 266 -31.53 5.42 19.67
CA ALA A 266 -31.24 6.83 19.93
C ALA A 266 -29.88 7.00 20.64
N ALA A 267 -29.57 6.17 21.63
CA ALA A 267 -28.27 6.19 22.31
C ALA A 267 -27.10 5.81 21.38
N ALA A 268 -27.29 4.82 20.49
CA ALA A 268 -26.28 4.44 19.50
C ALA A 268 -26.03 5.57 18.49
N ALA A 269 -27.09 6.24 18.03
CA ALA A 269 -27.01 7.37 17.12
C ALA A 269 -26.28 8.57 17.76
N LEU A 270 -26.54 8.89 19.03
CA LEU A 270 -25.81 9.94 19.75
C LEU A 270 -24.32 9.62 19.87
N LYS A 271 -23.97 8.36 20.14
CA LYS A 271 -22.57 7.93 20.20
C LYS A 271 -21.86 8.07 18.84
N GLU A 272 -22.55 7.73 17.76
CA GLU A 272 -22.02 7.90 16.40
C GLU A 272 -21.91 9.38 16.02
N ALA A 273 -22.89 10.22 16.40
CA ALA A 273 -22.82 11.67 16.23
C ALA A 273 -21.57 12.26 16.92
N ASP A 274 -21.28 11.84 18.16
CA ASP A 274 -20.07 12.27 18.88
C ASP A 274 -18.78 11.79 18.21
N ARG A 275 -18.78 10.62 17.57
CA ARG A 275 -17.65 10.14 16.76
C ARG A 275 -17.46 11.03 15.54
N LEU A 276 -18.52 11.29 14.78
CA LEU A 276 -18.51 12.10 13.56
C LEU A 276 -18.06 13.54 13.85
N ARG A 277 -18.53 14.16 14.95
CA ARG A 277 -18.06 15.50 15.38
C ARG A 277 -16.56 15.53 15.62
N LYS A 278 -16.00 14.51 16.30
CA LYS A 278 -14.56 14.43 16.56
C LYS A 278 -13.74 14.25 15.29
N MET A 279 -14.24 13.47 14.33
CA MET A 279 -13.63 13.32 13.01
C MET A 279 -13.65 14.67 12.27
N LEU A 280 -14.80 15.34 12.17
CA LEU A 280 -14.93 16.63 11.50
C LEU A 280 -14.01 17.71 12.08
N VAL A 281 -13.86 17.78 13.40
CA VAL A 281 -12.90 18.71 14.02
C VAL A 281 -11.47 18.40 13.57
N GLU A 282 -11.07 17.13 13.56
CA GLU A 282 -9.75 16.72 13.08
C GLU A 282 -9.53 17.04 11.60
N LEU A 283 -10.53 16.81 10.75
CA LEU A 283 -10.42 17.07 9.31
C LEU A 283 -10.27 18.56 9.02
N ARG A 284 -11.05 19.41 9.70
CA ARG A 284 -10.95 20.88 9.57
C ARG A 284 -9.62 21.42 10.08
N ASP A 285 -9.07 20.85 11.15
CA ASP A 285 -7.73 21.20 11.63
C ASP A 285 -6.66 20.76 10.62
N TYR A 286 -6.77 19.54 10.09
CA TYR A 286 -5.87 19.00 9.07
C TYR A 286 -5.92 19.80 7.75
N GLU A 287 -7.10 20.23 7.33
CA GLU A 287 -7.29 21.15 6.22
C GLU A 287 -6.54 22.46 6.47
N ARG A 288 -6.93 23.19 7.53
CA ARG A 288 -6.46 24.55 7.84
C ARG A 288 -4.95 24.59 8.04
N ASP A 289 -4.42 23.66 8.84
CA ASP A 289 -3.05 23.72 9.32
C ASP A 289 -2.06 23.01 8.38
N THR A 290 -2.53 22.14 7.47
CA THR A 290 -1.65 21.30 6.64
C THR A 290 -2.01 21.33 5.16
N LEU A 291 -3.17 20.82 4.75
CA LEU A 291 -3.47 20.64 3.31
C LEU A 291 -3.69 21.96 2.58
N TYR A 292 -4.41 22.91 3.16
CA TYR A 292 -4.69 24.20 2.52
C TYR A 292 -3.42 25.01 2.25
N PRO A 293 -2.49 25.20 3.23
CA PRO A 293 -1.21 25.84 2.96
C PRO A 293 -0.38 25.13 1.87
N LEU A 294 -0.30 23.79 1.90
CA LEU A 294 0.45 23.02 0.89
C LEU A 294 -0.19 23.09 -0.51
N ALA A 295 -1.52 23.08 -0.58
CA ALA A 295 -2.26 23.24 -1.83
C ALA A 295 -2.02 24.63 -2.45
N GLN A 296 -1.94 25.69 -1.63
CA GLN A 296 -1.57 27.03 -2.10
C GLN A 296 -0.12 27.11 -2.59
N GLN A 297 0.80 26.42 -1.91
CA GLN A 297 2.21 26.39 -2.29
C GLN A 297 2.46 25.64 -3.60
N GLN A 298 1.55 24.74 -4.00
CA GLN A 298 1.70 23.86 -5.17
C GLN A 298 3.08 23.19 -5.18
N VAL A 299 3.40 22.52 -4.07
CA VAL A 299 4.72 21.94 -3.84
C VAL A 299 5.12 21.07 -5.03
N ALA A 300 6.14 21.52 -5.77
CA ALA A 300 6.75 20.74 -6.81
C ALA A 300 7.71 19.72 -6.17
N LEU A 301 7.81 18.53 -6.75
CA LEU A 301 8.75 17.50 -6.32
C LEU A 301 9.70 17.18 -7.47
N ASN A 302 10.89 16.67 -7.16
CA ASN A 302 11.83 16.17 -8.16
C ASN A 302 12.27 14.75 -7.76
N LEU A 303 11.97 13.75 -8.58
CA LEU A 303 12.31 12.36 -8.27
C LEU A 303 13.81 12.14 -8.05
N ASP A 304 14.66 12.94 -8.70
CA ASP A 304 16.12 12.88 -8.54
C ASP A 304 16.59 13.31 -7.13
N ASP A 305 15.80 14.10 -6.41
CA ASP A 305 16.08 14.46 -5.00
C ASP A 305 15.83 13.28 -4.05
N GLY A 306 15.26 12.18 -4.57
CA GLY A 306 15.02 10.95 -3.85
C GLY A 306 13.82 11.03 -2.89
N VAL A 307 13.31 9.87 -2.50
CA VAL A 307 12.08 9.78 -1.70
C VAL A 307 12.21 10.52 -0.36
N LEU A 308 13.38 10.52 0.28
CA LEU A 308 13.54 11.18 1.57
C LEU A 308 13.27 12.68 1.51
N VAL A 309 13.91 13.39 0.57
CA VAL A 309 13.76 14.85 0.44
C VAL A 309 12.32 15.19 0.05
N ASN A 310 11.79 14.49 -0.96
CA ASN A 310 10.45 14.76 -1.45
C ASN A 310 9.34 14.47 -0.41
N TYR A 311 9.50 13.43 0.41
CA TYR A 311 8.54 13.14 1.49
C TYR A 311 8.53 14.26 2.55
N LEU A 312 9.70 14.81 2.87
CA LEU A 312 9.86 15.88 3.85
C LEU A 312 9.29 17.22 3.39
N HIS A 313 9.16 17.45 2.07
CA HIS A 313 8.47 18.62 1.53
C HIS A 313 6.96 18.59 1.84
N LEU A 314 6.35 17.41 1.94
CA LEU A 314 4.93 17.26 2.29
C LEU A 314 4.69 17.09 3.80
N GLY A 315 5.68 16.60 4.54
CA GLY A 315 5.71 16.61 6.01
C GLY A 315 4.44 16.03 6.65
N ALA A 316 3.78 16.83 7.49
CA ALA A 316 2.60 16.43 8.25
C ALA A 316 1.36 16.07 7.40
N ALA A 317 1.38 16.33 6.09
CA ALA A 317 0.34 15.83 5.19
C ALA A 317 0.37 14.32 5.03
N LEU A 318 1.54 13.71 5.24
CA LEU A 318 1.75 12.28 5.04
C LEU A 318 1.80 11.53 6.37
N GLN A 319 1.44 10.25 6.32
CA GLN A 319 1.59 9.32 7.43
C GLN A 319 3.03 9.32 7.95
N ASP A 320 3.23 9.47 9.26
CA ASP A 320 4.57 9.38 9.83
C ASP A 320 5.12 7.95 9.71
N ILE A 321 6.30 7.85 9.09
CA ILE A 321 7.07 6.61 8.91
C ILE A 321 8.50 6.76 9.47
N GLY A 322 8.73 7.80 10.27
CA GLY A 322 9.99 8.12 10.94
C GLY A 322 11.02 8.83 10.06
N LEU A 323 10.61 9.41 8.92
CA LEU A 323 11.52 10.19 8.07
C LEU A 323 11.77 11.60 8.60
N GLU A 324 10.81 12.15 9.35
CA GLU A 324 10.92 13.50 9.93
C GLU A 324 12.15 13.66 10.83
N ALA A 325 12.57 12.59 11.50
CA ALA A 325 13.80 12.54 12.29
C ALA A 325 15.09 12.86 11.49
N LYS A 326 15.02 12.83 10.15
CA LYS A 326 16.12 13.15 9.23
C LYS A 326 16.06 14.58 8.69
N ARG A 327 15.04 15.39 9.00
CA ARG A 327 14.89 16.74 8.43
C ARG A 327 16.13 17.61 8.61
N ARG A 328 16.64 17.74 9.84
CA ARG A 328 17.83 18.57 10.14
C ARG A 328 19.07 18.14 9.38
N GLU A 329 19.22 16.83 9.14
CA GLU A 329 20.32 16.30 8.32
C GLU A 329 20.13 16.72 6.85
N VAL A 330 18.93 16.57 6.32
CA VAL A 330 18.61 16.89 4.92
C VAL A 330 18.68 18.38 4.63
N GLU A 331 18.30 19.24 5.56
CA GLU A 331 18.42 20.71 5.44
C GLU A 331 19.87 21.18 5.25
N THR A 332 20.85 20.38 5.66
CA THR A 332 22.28 20.69 5.48
C THR A 332 22.82 20.27 4.11
N TRP A 333 22.03 19.53 3.32
CA TRP A 333 22.47 19.01 2.02
C TRP A 333 22.42 20.09 0.94
N THR A 334 23.47 20.14 0.12
CA THR A 334 23.63 21.12 -0.95
C THR A 334 23.28 20.58 -2.35
N TRP A 335 23.01 19.27 -2.44
CA TRP A 335 22.79 18.57 -3.70
C TRP A 335 21.31 18.47 -4.15
N PRO A 336 20.28 18.53 -3.27
CA PRO A 336 18.90 18.53 -3.74
C PRO A 336 18.60 19.75 -4.61
N SER A 337 17.94 19.52 -5.74
CA SER A 337 17.49 20.59 -6.64
C SER A 337 16.48 21.52 -5.98
N GLN A 338 15.66 20.98 -5.07
CA GLN A 338 14.74 21.73 -4.23
C GLN A 338 15.09 21.52 -2.75
N PRO A 339 15.99 22.33 -2.17
CA PRO A 339 16.37 22.19 -0.78
C PRO A 339 15.18 22.45 0.15
N LEU A 340 15.11 21.70 1.25
CA LEU A 340 14.17 22.00 2.32
C LEU A 340 14.48 23.40 2.85
N LYS A 341 13.45 24.24 2.98
CA LYS A 341 13.61 25.50 3.70
C LYS A 341 13.96 25.16 5.14
N VAL A 342 14.99 25.79 5.68
CA VAL A 342 15.31 25.70 7.10
C VAL A 342 14.07 26.14 7.85
N GLY A 343 13.41 25.21 8.55
CA GLY A 343 12.30 25.57 9.41
C GLY A 343 12.82 26.56 10.46
N ASP A 344 12.12 27.68 10.65
CA ASP A 344 12.36 28.53 11.81
C ASP A 344 12.23 27.64 13.05
N ALA A 345 13.37 27.37 13.68
CA ALA A 345 13.41 26.54 14.87
C ALA A 345 12.81 27.32 16.02
N GLU A 346 11.55 27.04 16.36
CA GLU A 346 10.98 27.34 17.69
C GLU A 346 10.37 26.09 18.32
#